data_AF-A0A832GY59-F1
#
_entry.id   AF-A0A832GY59-F1
#
_cell.length_a   1.000
_cell.length_b   1.000
_cell.length_c   1.000
_cell.angle_alpha   90.00
_cell.angle_beta   90.00
_cell.angle_gamma   90.00
#
_symmetry.space_group_name_H-M   'P 1'
#
loop_
_entity.id
_entity.type
_entity.pdbx_description
1 polymer ?
#
loop_
_entity_poly.entity_id
_entity_poly.type
_entity_poly.pdbx_seq_one_letter_code
_entity_poly.pdbx_strand_id
1 'polypeptide(L)' 'KKKMKGKIYYKVKWLGYPEEESTWEPRTNLIEDVPDLVKEYENK' A
#
# COMPACT_ATOMS: atom_id res chain seq x y z
N LYS A 1 -3.97 -5.56 3.62
CA LYS A 1 -3.61 -6.16 2.31
C LYS A 1 -4.83 -6.78 1.64
N LYS A 2 -4.99 -6.64 0.32
CA LYS A 2 -6.07 -7.27 -0.47
C LYS A 2 -5.45 -7.96 -1.68
N LYS A 3 -5.96 -9.15 -2.06
CA LYS A 3 -5.57 -9.84 -3.30
C LYS A 3 -6.74 -9.79 -4.29
N MET A 4 -6.50 -9.36 -5.52
CA MET A 4 -7.53 -9.24 -6.54
C MET A 4 -6.93 -9.57 -7.92
N LYS A 5 -7.50 -10.54 -8.64
CA LYS A 5 -7.01 -11.01 -9.95
C LYS A 5 -5.49 -11.32 -9.98
N GLY A 6 -4.96 -11.92 -8.91
CA GLY A 6 -3.52 -12.24 -8.79
C GLY A 6 -2.61 -11.07 -8.39
N LYS A 7 -3.14 -9.84 -8.28
CA LYS A 7 -2.39 -8.67 -7.82
C LYS A 7 -2.63 -8.39 -6.33
N ILE A 8 -1.60 -7.92 -5.64
CA ILE A 8 -1.69 -7.49 -4.23
C ILE A 8 -1.88 -5.97 -4.21
N TYR A 9 -2.77 -5.53 -3.33
CA TYR A 9 -3.05 -4.12 -3.07
C TYR A 9 -2.88 -3.82 -1.58
N TYR A 10 -2.34 -2.64 -1.29
CA TYR A 10 -2.21 -2.09 0.06
C TYR A 10 -3.11 -0.86 0.20
N LYS A 11 -3.69 -0.70 1.40
CA LYS A 11 -4.48 0.48 1.73
C LYS A 11 -3.51 1.54 2.20
N VAL A 12 -3.36 2.61 1.43
CA VAL A 12 -2.42 3.70 1.69
C VAL A 12 -3.16 4.82 2.40
N LYS A 13 -2.70 5.17 3.60
CA LYS A 13 -3.17 6.35 4.33
C LYS A 13 -2.34 7.55 3.92
N TRP A 14 -2.98 8.54 3.30
CA TRP A 14 -2.33 9.77 2.88
C TRP A 14 -2.11 10.73 4.05
N LEU A 15 -0.92 11.33 4.14
CA LEU A 15 -0.63 12.31 5.17
C LEU A 15 -1.46 13.58 4.95
N GLY A 16 -2.12 14.07 6.00
CA GLY A 16 -2.99 15.24 5.93
C GLY A 16 -4.43 14.94 5.50
N TYR A 17 -4.74 13.68 5.16
CA TYR A 17 -6.09 13.24 4.83
C TYR A 17 -6.66 12.28 5.90
N PRO A 18 -7.99 12.25 6.08
CA PRO A 18 -8.63 11.28 6.96
C PRO A 18 -8.44 9.85 6.42
N GLU A 19 -8.58 8.86 7.30
CA GLU A 19 -8.42 7.45 6.92
C GLU A 19 -9.45 6.99 5.87
N GLU A 20 -10.59 7.65 5.81
CA GLU A 20 -11.66 7.41 4.83
C GLU A 20 -11.22 7.69 3.40
N GLU A 21 -10.29 8.62 3.20
CA GLU A 21 -9.67 8.97 1.92
C GLU A 21 -8.50 8.05 1.56
N SER A 22 -8.25 7.01 2.35
CA SER A 22 -7.20 6.05 2.03
C SER A 22 -7.56 5.24 0.79
N THR A 23 -6.60 5.10 -0.11
CA THR A 23 -6.78 4.46 -1.42
C THR A 23 -6.16 3.05 -1.45
N TRP A 24 -6.56 2.23 -2.41
CA TRP A 24 -6.02 0.89 -2.60
C TRP A 24 -5.00 0.88 -3.74
N GLU A 25 -3.74 1.04 -3.37
CA GLU A 25 -2.64 1.10 -4.33
C GLU A 25 -2.05 -0.28 -4.57
N PRO A 26 -1.66 -0.60 -5.83
CA PRO A 26 -1.04 -1.87 -6.14
C PRO A 26 0.34 -1.97 -5.47
N ARG A 27 0.65 -3.15 -4.93
CA ARG A 27 1.94 -3.46 -4.30
C ARG A 27 3.12 -3.12 -5.21
N THR A 28 2.97 -3.34 -6.52
CA THR A 28 4.04 -3.07 -7.49
C THR A 28 4.46 -1.61 -7.47
N ASN A 29 3.50 -0.68 -7.54
CA ASN A 29 3.80 0.76 -7.53
C ASN A 29 4.44 1.16 -6.20
N LEU A 30 3.93 0.65 -5.08
CA LEU A 30 4.47 1.00 -3.76
C LEU A 30 5.90 0.48 -3.53
N ILE A 31 6.29 -0.61 -4.18
CA ILE A 31 7.68 -1.09 -4.13
C ILE A 31 8.60 -0.23 -4.99
N GLU A 32 8.08 0.36 -6.05
CA GLU A 32 8.84 1.30 -6.88
C GLU A 32 8.98 2.67 -6.18
N ASP A 33 7.89 3.19 -5.59
CA ASP A 33 7.85 4.52 -4.99
C ASP A 33 8.43 4.56 -3.56
N VAL A 34 8.10 3.56 -2.73
CA VAL A 34 8.41 3.51 -1.29
C VAL A 34 8.80 2.09 -0.82
N PRO A 35 9.87 1.50 -1.40
CA PRO A 35 10.27 0.11 -1.12
C PRO A 35 10.52 -0.18 0.37
N ASP A 36 11.14 0.75 1.09
CA ASP A 36 11.47 0.56 2.51
C ASP A 36 10.23 0.45 3.39
N LEU A 37 9.22 1.27 3.13
CA LEU A 37 7.94 1.26 3.86
C LEU A 37 7.18 -0.05 3.60
N VAL A 38 7.14 -0.50 2.34
CA VAL A 38 6.53 -1.78 2.00
C VAL A 38 7.26 -2.94 2.67
N LYS A 39 8.61 -2.92 2.66
CA LYS A 39 9.43 -3.95 3.28
C LYS A 39 9.24 -3.99 4.79
N GLU A 40 9.19 -2.84 5.46
CA GLU A 40 8.92 -2.77 6.91
C GLU A 40 7.53 -3.32 7.24
N TYR A 41 6.51 -2.96 6.45
CA TYR A 41 5.16 -3.49 6.62
C TYR A 41 5.06 -4.99 6.37
N GLU A 42 5.81 -5.54 5.41
CA GLU A 42 5.83 -6.97 5.09
C GLU A 42 6.64 -7.82 6.07
N ASN A 43 7.63 -7.23 6.74
CA ASN A 43 8.44 -7.90 7.76
C ASN A 43 7.80 -7.89 9.16
N LYS A 44 6.66 -7.21 9.31
CA LYS A 44 5.80 -7.22 10.51
C LYS A 44 4.68 -8.25 10.38
#